data_AF-A0A8I1EC22-F1
#
_entry.id   AF-A0A8I1EC22-F1
#
_cell.length_a   1.000
_cell.length_b   1.000
_cell.length_c   1.000
_cell.angle_alpha   90.00
_cell.angle_beta   90.00
_cell.angle_gamma   90.00
#
_symmetry.space_group_name_H-M   'P 1'
#
loop_
_entity.id
_entity.type
_entity.pdbx_description
1 polymer ?
#
loop_
_entity_poly.entity_id
_entity_poly.type
_entity_poly.pdbx_seq_one_letter_code
_entity_poly.pdbx_strand_id
1 'polypeptide(L)'
;MAAQGVKPVKAFIVETDDPEDSTIQFATTNVAARRQGASVIGTDFGYVSCKRLPWADPYAGQRIPESAFIANGWLYDCATCGHQVDGETKYPKFEFELVFCGAECHEAELADRAAASSRKQELVSAVLAKYPGVEVTYASDHEERRIAQFRFPGGKDPVEWILGEDTVLVYGWDIDAWNAWREPFRAAGQ
;
A
#
# COMPACT_ATOMS: atom_id res chain seq x y z
N MET A 1 28.65 -22.29 -32.99
CA MET A 1 28.32 -21.92 -31.60
C MET A 1 26.82 -22.06 -31.45
N ALA A 2 26.34 -23.19 -30.90
CA ALA A 2 24.90 -23.41 -30.72
C ALA A 2 24.35 -22.47 -29.64
N ALA A 3 23.32 -21.70 -29.98
CA ALA A 3 22.54 -20.96 -28.99
C ALA A 3 21.94 -21.98 -28.02
N GLN A 4 22.41 -21.99 -26.78
CA GLN A 4 21.78 -22.74 -25.70
C GLN A 4 20.40 -22.15 -25.50
N GLY A 5 19.37 -22.88 -25.95
CA GLY A 5 17.99 -22.47 -25.77
C GLY A 5 17.71 -22.27 -24.29
N VAL A 6 17.41 -21.03 -23.90
CA VAL A 6 16.94 -20.72 -22.54
C VAL A 6 15.68 -21.55 -22.34
N LYS A 7 15.72 -22.48 -21.37
CA LYS A 7 14.55 -23.31 -21.06
C LYS A 7 13.41 -22.38 -20.64
N PRO A 8 12.18 -22.59 -21.14
CA PRO A 8 11.06 -21.74 -20.76
C PRO A 8 10.83 -21.83 -19.25
N VAL A 9 10.63 -20.67 -18.63
CA VAL A 9 10.20 -20.59 -17.24
C VAL A 9 8.76 -21.07 -17.13
N LYS A 10 8.47 -21.71 -16.01
CA LYS A 10 7.21 -22.37 -15.70
C LYS A 10 6.76 -21.92 -14.32
N ALA A 11 5.46 -21.72 -14.14
CA ALA A 11 4.89 -21.35 -12.85
C ALA A 11 4.71 -22.57 -11.93
N PHE A 12 5.13 -22.43 -10.68
CA PHE A 12 4.93 -23.42 -9.64
C PHE A 12 4.37 -22.73 -8.42
N ILE A 13 3.46 -23.40 -7.71
CA ILE A 13 3.06 -22.97 -6.39
C ILE A 13 3.91 -23.72 -5.37
N VAL A 14 4.50 -22.97 -4.44
CA VAL A 14 5.30 -23.47 -3.33
C VAL A 14 4.52 -23.14 -2.06
N GLU A 15 4.23 -24.15 -1.25
CA GLU A 15 3.32 -24.04 -0.10
C GLU A 15 3.92 -24.81 1.08
N THR A 16 3.71 -24.32 2.30
CA THR A 16 3.95 -25.13 3.51
C THR A 16 2.68 -25.94 3.87
N ASP A 17 2.65 -26.51 5.08
CA ASP A 17 1.42 -27.10 5.64
C ASP A 17 0.40 -26.02 6.05
N ASP A 18 0.83 -24.75 6.15
CA ASP A 18 -0.04 -23.58 6.29
C ASP A 18 -0.37 -23.00 4.90
N PRO A 19 -1.66 -22.93 4.51
CA PRO A 19 -2.07 -22.36 3.22
C PRO A 19 -1.78 -20.86 3.10
N GLU A 20 -1.64 -20.12 4.21
CA GLU A 20 -1.27 -18.70 4.18
C GLU A 20 0.20 -18.52 3.78
N ASP A 21 1.04 -19.54 4.01
CA ASP A 21 2.45 -19.58 3.62
C ASP A 21 2.61 -20.23 2.24
N SER A 22 2.04 -19.58 1.23
CA SER A 22 2.14 -19.99 -0.17
C SER A 22 2.68 -18.88 -1.09
N THR A 23 3.41 -19.28 -2.13
CA THR A 23 3.99 -18.35 -3.11
C THR A 23 4.10 -18.97 -4.49
N ILE A 24 3.84 -18.18 -5.54
CA ILE A 24 4.02 -18.60 -6.93
C ILE A 24 5.42 -18.22 -7.39
N GLN A 25 6.16 -19.22 -7.90
CA GLN A 25 7.53 -19.10 -8.36
C GLN A 25 7.64 -19.46 -9.84
N PHE A 26 8.30 -18.62 -10.62
CA PHE A 26 8.58 -18.87 -12.03
C PHE A 26 10.00 -19.41 -12.19
N ALA A 27 10.13 -20.68 -12.54
CA ALA A 27 11.43 -21.34 -12.68
C ALA A 27 11.46 -22.33 -13.84
N THR A 28 12.65 -22.71 -14.29
CA THR A 28 12.83 -23.70 -15.36
C THR A 28 12.62 -25.14 -14.87
N THR A 29 12.69 -25.38 -13.55
CA THR A 29 12.55 -26.69 -12.93
C THR A 29 11.83 -26.59 -11.58
N ASN A 30 11.17 -27.67 -11.18
CA ASN A 30 10.46 -27.77 -9.90
C ASN A 30 11.42 -27.56 -8.70
N VAL A 31 12.65 -28.09 -8.79
CA VAL A 31 13.65 -27.95 -7.72
C VAL A 31 14.10 -26.51 -7.54
N ALA A 32 14.27 -25.76 -8.65
CA ALA A 32 14.62 -24.34 -8.58
C ALA A 32 13.48 -23.52 -7.98
N ALA A 33 12.23 -23.75 -8.41
CA ALA A 33 11.05 -23.08 -7.85
C ALA A 33 10.92 -23.33 -6.34
N ARG A 34 11.03 -24.60 -5.92
CA ARG A 34 10.95 -24.98 -4.49
C ARG A 34 12.00 -24.28 -3.64
N ARG A 35 13.25 -24.17 -4.12
CA ARG A 35 14.32 -23.43 -3.41
C ARG A 35 14.02 -21.94 -3.30
N GLN A 36 13.54 -21.33 -4.38
CA GLN A 36 13.16 -19.92 -4.40
C GLN A 36 12.00 -19.66 -3.43
N GLY A 37 10.93 -20.47 -3.50
CA GLY A 37 9.76 -20.32 -2.64
C GLY A 37 10.08 -20.55 -1.15
N ALA A 38 10.90 -21.56 -0.82
CA ALA A 38 11.37 -21.77 0.55
C ALA A 38 12.09 -20.53 1.11
N SER A 39 12.96 -19.92 0.30
CA SER A 39 13.67 -18.69 0.68
C SER A 39 12.74 -17.49 0.85
N VAL A 40 11.67 -17.39 0.08
CA VAL A 40 10.68 -16.31 0.18
C VAL A 40 9.82 -16.46 1.43
N ILE A 41 9.38 -17.69 1.72
CA ILE A 41 8.61 -18.02 2.94
C ILE A 41 9.50 -17.94 4.19
N GLY A 42 10.82 -18.08 4.05
CA GLY A 42 11.75 -18.06 5.18
C GLY A 42 11.87 -19.40 5.90
N THR A 43 11.65 -20.51 5.19
CA THR A 43 11.70 -21.88 5.72
C THR A 43 12.67 -22.77 4.94
N ASP A 44 12.94 -23.97 5.43
CA ASP A 44 13.85 -24.90 4.75
C ASP A 44 13.18 -25.60 3.56
N PHE A 45 14.02 -26.01 2.61
CA PHE A 45 13.61 -26.78 1.43
C PHE A 45 12.76 -28.02 1.79
N GLY A 46 12.99 -28.65 2.93
CA GLY A 46 12.26 -29.82 3.40
C GLY A 46 10.82 -29.56 3.82
N TYR A 47 10.50 -28.32 4.24
CA TYR A 47 9.19 -27.93 4.80
C TYR A 47 8.23 -27.31 3.78
N VAL A 48 8.64 -27.19 2.52
CA VAL A 48 7.77 -26.72 1.44
C VAL A 48 7.41 -27.85 0.48
N SER A 49 6.18 -27.88 0.00
CA SER A 49 5.77 -28.64 -1.17
C SER A 49 5.85 -27.77 -2.43
N CYS A 50 5.92 -28.37 -3.62
CA CYS A 50 5.99 -27.61 -4.87
C CYS A 50 5.18 -28.32 -5.97
N LYS A 51 4.16 -27.65 -6.48
CA LYS A 51 3.23 -28.16 -7.49
C LYS A 51 3.26 -27.29 -8.72
N ARG A 52 2.99 -27.90 -9.88
CA ARG A 52 2.93 -27.19 -11.15
C ARG A 52 1.64 -26.38 -11.25
N LEU A 53 1.74 -25.14 -11.72
CA LEU A 53 0.59 -24.24 -11.93
C LEU A 53 0.50 -23.77 -13.40
N PRO A 54 0.08 -24.63 -14.36
CA PRO A 54 0.18 -24.34 -15.80
C PRO A 54 -0.54 -23.08 -16.24
N TRP A 55 -1.71 -22.79 -15.65
CA TRP A 55 -2.51 -21.62 -15.99
C TRP A 55 -1.76 -20.31 -15.76
N ALA A 56 -0.79 -20.29 -14.83
CA ALA A 56 -0.02 -19.11 -14.49
C ALA A 56 1.19 -18.88 -15.41
N ASP A 57 1.55 -19.82 -16.29
CA ASP A 57 2.71 -19.68 -17.19
C ASP A 57 2.74 -18.41 -18.04
N PRO A 58 1.61 -17.96 -18.64
CA PRO A 58 1.59 -16.75 -19.44
C PRO A 58 1.96 -15.49 -18.63
N TYR A 59 1.96 -15.57 -17.31
CA TYR A 59 2.28 -14.46 -16.41
C TYR A 59 3.74 -14.43 -15.97
N ALA A 60 4.62 -15.23 -16.57
CA ALA A 60 6.04 -15.18 -16.25
C ALA A 60 6.64 -13.79 -16.50
N GLY A 61 7.21 -13.19 -15.45
CA GLY A 61 7.80 -11.85 -15.51
C GLY A 61 6.80 -10.71 -15.42
N GLN A 62 5.52 -11.00 -15.19
CA GLN A 62 4.47 -10.01 -14.93
C GLN A 62 3.67 -10.38 -13.69
N ARG A 63 2.89 -9.41 -13.19
CA ARG A 63 1.94 -9.65 -12.11
C ARG A 63 0.78 -10.50 -12.65
N ILE A 64 0.39 -11.53 -11.89
CA ILE A 64 -0.83 -12.30 -12.19
C ILE A 64 -2.03 -11.44 -11.72
N PRO A 65 -3.01 -11.13 -12.58
CA PRO A 65 -4.21 -10.42 -12.16
C PRO A 65 -5.09 -11.33 -11.30
N GLU A 66 -5.77 -10.75 -10.33
CA GLU A 66 -6.69 -11.41 -9.39
C GLU A 66 -7.80 -12.17 -10.13
N SER A 67 -8.26 -11.63 -11.25
CA SER A 67 -9.23 -12.30 -12.13
C SER A 67 -8.74 -13.64 -12.67
N ALA A 68 -7.44 -13.80 -12.91
CA ALA A 68 -6.86 -15.07 -13.35
C ALA A 68 -6.81 -16.10 -12.22
N PHE A 69 -6.51 -15.68 -11.00
CA PHE A 69 -6.59 -16.55 -9.83
C PHE A 69 -8.02 -17.06 -9.63
N ILE A 70 -9.01 -16.16 -9.64
CA ILE A 70 -10.43 -16.51 -9.47
C ILE A 70 -10.91 -17.46 -10.59
N ALA A 71 -10.52 -17.20 -11.84
CA ALA A 71 -10.83 -18.08 -12.97
C ALA A 71 -10.24 -19.50 -12.81
N ASN A 72 -9.25 -19.67 -11.93
CA ASN A 72 -8.61 -20.95 -11.63
C ASN A 72 -8.97 -21.49 -10.24
N GLY A 73 -10.11 -21.07 -9.68
CA GLY A 73 -10.70 -21.65 -8.46
C GLY A 73 -10.15 -21.07 -7.15
N TRP A 74 -9.45 -19.94 -7.22
CA TRP A 74 -9.02 -19.22 -6.02
C TRP A 74 -10.13 -18.30 -5.52
N LEU A 75 -10.00 -17.94 -4.25
CA LEU A 75 -10.95 -17.14 -3.50
C LEU A 75 -10.22 -15.88 -3.03
N TYR A 76 -10.93 -14.76 -3.04
CA TYR A 76 -10.45 -13.49 -2.47
C TYR A 76 -11.52 -12.91 -1.57
N ASP A 77 -11.12 -12.21 -0.52
CA ASP A 77 -12.05 -11.44 0.27
C ASP A 77 -12.32 -10.09 -0.39
N CYS A 78 -13.59 -9.71 -0.47
CA CYS A 78 -13.99 -8.39 -0.91
C CYS A 78 -13.39 -7.34 0.03
N ALA A 79 -12.62 -6.40 -0.52
CA ALA A 79 -11.90 -5.40 0.28
C ALA A 79 -12.80 -4.48 1.12
N THR A 80 -14.08 -4.35 0.76
CA THR A 80 -15.04 -3.49 1.47
C THR A 80 -15.84 -4.26 2.52
N CYS A 81 -16.40 -5.42 2.17
CA CYS A 81 -17.36 -6.12 3.02
C CYS A 81 -16.89 -7.48 3.55
N GLY A 82 -15.72 -7.96 3.12
CA GLY A 82 -15.17 -9.26 3.51
C GLY A 82 -15.90 -10.47 2.91
N HIS A 83 -16.85 -10.28 2.00
CA HIS A 83 -17.50 -11.40 1.33
C HIS A 83 -16.53 -12.10 0.38
N GLN A 84 -16.54 -13.43 0.38
CA GLN A 84 -15.70 -14.24 -0.49
C GLN A 84 -16.10 -14.06 -1.96
N VAL A 85 -15.14 -13.71 -2.80
CA VAL A 85 -15.25 -13.53 -4.25
C VAL A 85 -14.56 -14.69 -4.94
N ASP A 86 -15.30 -15.34 -5.83
CA ASP A 86 -14.90 -16.56 -6.51
C ASP A 86 -15.41 -16.59 -7.96
N GLY A 87 -15.23 -17.74 -8.63
CA GLY A 87 -15.63 -17.92 -10.03
C GLY A 87 -17.14 -17.86 -10.28
N GLU A 88 -17.95 -17.92 -9.22
CA GLU A 88 -19.42 -17.83 -9.30
C GLU A 88 -19.93 -16.41 -9.00
N THR A 89 -19.07 -15.54 -8.47
CA THR A 89 -19.42 -14.16 -8.15
C THR A 89 -19.76 -13.37 -9.42
N LYS A 90 -20.91 -12.71 -9.40
CA LYS A 90 -21.42 -11.98 -10.57
C LYS A 90 -20.80 -10.59 -10.67
N TYR A 91 -20.08 -10.35 -11.76
CA TYR A 91 -19.50 -9.05 -12.10
C TYR A 91 -18.56 -8.46 -11.02
N PRO A 92 -17.55 -9.22 -10.55
CA PRO A 92 -16.56 -8.69 -9.62
C PRO A 92 -15.78 -7.53 -10.25
N LYS A 93 -15.29 -6.64 -9.40
CA LYS A 93 -14.41 -5.53 -9.80
C LYS A 93 -13.00 -5.77 -9.26
N PHE A 94 -12.02 -5.33 -10.03
CA PHE A 94 -10.60 -5.48 -9.73
C PHE A 94 -9.92 -4.13 -9.95
N GLU A 95 -9.48 -3.49 -8.88
CA GLU A 95 -8.77 -2.22 -8.94
C GLU A 95 -7.92 -2.03 -7.69
N PHE A 96 -6.83 -1.27 -7.77
CA PHE A 96 -5.93 -0.98 -6.65
C PHE A 96 -5.32 -2.22 -5.97
N GLU A 97 -5.15 -3.32 -6.70
CA GLU A 97 -4.73 -4.62 -6.13
C GLU A 97 -5.74 -5.19 -5.13
N LEU A 98 -7.00 -4.75 -5.22
CA LEU A 98 -8.11 -5.18 -4.41
C LEU A 98 -9.16 -5.87 -5.27
N VAL A 99 -9.90 -6.78 -4.64
CA VAL A 99 -11.04 -7.47 -5.24
C VAL A 99 -12.32 -6.98 -4.57
N PHE A 100 -13.36 -6.73 -5.36
CA PHE A 100 -14.67 -6.34 -4.87
C PHE A 100 -15.74 -7.28 -5.41
N CYS A 101 -16.70 -7.66 -4.56
CA CYS A 101 -17.78 -8.56 -4.94
C CYS A 101 -18.76 -7.95 -5.97
N GLY A 102 -18.75 -6.63 -6.14
CA GLY A 102 -19.59 -5.94 -7.11
C GLY A 102 -19.33 -4.43 -7.14
N ALA A 103 -20.11 -3.73 -7.98
CA ALA A 103 -19.98 -2.28 -8.19
C ALA A 103 -20.22 -1.47 -6.90
N GLU A 104 -21.19 -1.85 -6.07
CA GLU A 104 -21.50 -1.10 -4.83
C GLU A 104 -20.32 -1.03 -3.86
N CYS A 105 -19.63 -2.16 -3.63
CA CYS A 105 -18.43 -2.20 -2.79
C CYS A 105 -17.27 -1.43 -3.41
N HIS A 106 -17.09 -1.54 -4.72
CA HIS A 106 -16.07 -0.79 -5.44
C HIS A 106 -16.30 0.73 -5.38
N GLU A 107 -17.54 1.17 -5.58
CA GLU A 107 -17.93 2.57 -5.49
C GLU A 107 -17.81 3.13 -4.06
N ALA A 108 -18.12 2.31 -3.04
CA ALA A 108 -17.91 2.67 -1.64
C ALA A 108 -16.42 2.92 -1.35
N GLU A 109 -15.52 2.04 -1.81
CA GLU A 109 -14.07 2.24 -1.66
C GLU A 109 -13.58 3.50 -2.38
N LEU A 110 -14.09 3.78 -3.58
CA LEU A 110 -13.77 5.02 -4.30
C LEU A 110 -14.24 6.26 -3.54
N ALA A 111 -15.44 6.21 -2.95
CA ALA A 111 -15.98 7.29 -2.13
C ALA A 111 -15.15 7.50 -0.86
N ASP A 112 -14.76 6.43 -0.17
CA ASP A 112 -13.93 6.48 1.05
C ASP A 112 -12.54 7.06 0.75
N ARG A 113 -11.90 6.63 -0.35
CA ARG A 113 -10.62 7.20 -0.81
C ARG A 113 -10.75 8.67 -1.18
N ALA A 114 -11.83 9.06 -1.86
CA ALA A 114 -12.08 10.44 -2.22
C ALA A 114 -12.29 11.31 -0.97
N ALA A 115 -13.06 10.82 0.01
CA ALA A 115 -13.27 11.50 1.29
C ALA A 115 -11.96 11.64 2.07
N ALA A 116 -11.14 10.59 2.15
CA ALA A 116 -9.82 10.63 2.77
C ALA A 116 -8.88 11.65 2.07
N SER A 117 -8.87 11.67 0.74
CA SER A 117 -8.10 12.64 -0.05
C SER A 117 -8.56 14.08 0.22
N SER A 118 -9.88 14.34 0.25
CA SER A 118 -10.45 15.65 0.60
C SER A 118 -9.99 16.10 1.98
N ARG A 119 -10.07 15.21 2.99
CA ARG A 119 -9.60 15.51 4.35
C ARG A 119 -8.09 15.81 4.37
N LYS A 120 -7.26 15.14 3.58
CA LYS A 120 -5.84 15.51 3.50
C LYS A 120 -5.65 16.90 2.89
N GLN A 121 -6.33 17.20 1.79
CA GLN A 121 -6.20 18.48 1.08
C GLN A 121 -6.69 19.68 1.91
N GLU A 122 -7.81 19.53 2.61
CA GLU A 122 -8.32 20.52 3.55
C GLU A 122 -7.32 20.80 4.68
N LEU A 123 -6.67 19.76 5.23
CA LEU A 123 -5.69 19.89 6.30
C LEU A 123 -4.42 20.58 5.81
N VAL A 124 -3.92 20.20 4.64
CA VAL A 124 -2.81 20.90 3.97
C VAL A 124 -3.15 22.37 3.76
N SER A 125 -4.34 22.67 3.26
CA SER A 125 -4.79 24.05 3.03
C SER A 125 -4.85 24.84 4.33
N ALA A 126 -5.35 24.24 5.41
CA ALA A 126 -5.39 24.86 6.73
C ALA A 126 -3.98 25.16 7.29
N VAL A 127 -3.03 24.23 7.10
CA VAL A 127 -1.62 24.46 7.47
C VAL A 127 -1.04 25.63 6.68
N LEU A 128 -1.18 25.64 5.36
CA LEU A 128 -0.61 26.69 4.51
C LEU A 128 -1.25 28.06 4.76
N ALA A 129 -2.53 28.10 5.16
CA ALA A 129 -3.21 29.33 5.57
C ALA A 129 -2.69 29.85 6.92
N LYS A 130 -2.49 28.96 7.92
CA LYS A 130 -2.02 29.36 9.26
C LYS A 130 -0.51 29.60 9.32
N TYR A 131 0.25 28.92 8.46
CA TYR A 131 1.71 28.89 8.41
C TYR A 131 2.22 29.10 6.98
N PRO A 132 2.18 30.32 6.43
CA PRO A 132 2.60 30.57 5.05
C PRO A 132 4.09 30.25 4.84
N GLY A 133 4.41 29.59 3.72
CA GLY A 133 5.80 29.29 3.33
C GLY A 133 6.41 28.04 3.99
N VAL A 134 5.60 27.22 4.66
CA VAL A 134 6.00 25.90 5.14
C VAL A 134 5.82 24.83 4.07
N GLU A 135 6.57 23.74 4.21
CA GLU A 135 6.43 22.53 3.40
C GLU A 135 5.70 21.47 4.23
N VAL A 136 4.49 21.08 3.83
CA VAL A 136 3.75 20.02 4.52
C VAL A 136 4.32 18.65 4.15
N THR A 137 4.83 17.93 5.14
CA THR A 137 5.45 16.60 4.97
C THR A 137 4.49 15.46 5.28
N TYR A 138 3.45 15.72 6.08
CA TYR A 138 2.43 14.74 6.41
C TYR A 138 1.08 15.42 6.72
N ALA A 139 -0.01 14.78 6.30
CA ALA A 139 -1.37 15.15 6.65
C ALA A 139 -2.20 13.87 6.88
N SER A 140 -2.81 13.75 8.06
CA SER A 140 -3.72 12.66 8.36
C SER A 140 -5.08 12.84 7.67
N ASP A 141 -5.76 11.74 7.38
CA ASP A 141 -7.16 11.68 6.91
C ASP A 141 -8.16 11.25 7.99
N HIS A 142 -7.78 11.29 9.27
CA HIS A 142 -8.69 10.99 10.37
C HIS A 142 -9.87 11.97 10.43
N GLU A 143 -11.03 11.51 10.89
CA GLU A 143 -12.22 12.35 10.98
C GLU A 143 -12.15 13.33 12.16
N GLU A 144 -11.67 12.86 13.32
CA GLU A 144 -11.68 13.63 14.55
C GLU A 144 -10.33 14.34 14.79
N ARG A 145 -9.28 13.57 15.08
CA ARG A 145 -7.96 14.12 15.42
C ARG A 145 -7.09 14.26 14.18
N ARG A 146 -7.19 15.43 13.53
CA ARG A 146 -6.47 15.76 12.30
C ARG A 146 -5.09 16.36 12.59
N ILE A 147 -4.03 15.60 12.30
CA ILE A 147 -2.63 15.93 12.57
C ILE A 147 -1.91 16.21 11.25
N ALA A 148 -1.19 17.33 11.20
CA ALA A 148 -0.27 17.64 10.13
C ALA A 148 1.16 17.75 10.66
N GLN A 149 2.13 17.38 9.84
CA GLN A 149 3.54 17.69 10.06
C GLN A 149 4.06 18.52 8.91
N PHE A 150 4.84 19.54 9.22
CA PHE A 150 5.41 20.43 8.21
C PHE A 150 6.78 20.96 8.62
N ARG A 151 7.59 21.31 7.63
CA ARG A 151 8.90 21.95 7.81
C ARG A 151 8.78 23.44 7.57
N PHE A 152 9.48 24.22 8.39
CA PHE A 152 9.58 25.66 8.24
C PHE A 152 11.04 26.07 7.91
N PRO A 153 11.26 27.21 7.26
CA PRO A 153 12.59 27.73 6.99
C PRO A 153 13.45 27.83 8.25
N GLY A 154 14.60 27.16 8.26
CA GLY A 154 15.55 27.16 9.38
C GLY A 154 15.30 26.08 10.44
N GLY A 155 14.20 25.31 10.35
CA GLY A 155 13.94 24.16 11.21
C GLY A 155 14.69 22.90 10.75
N LYS A 156 15.13 22.07 11.69
CA LYS A 156 15.80 20.79 11.41
C LYS A 156 14.80 19.65 11.30
N ASP A 157 13.78 19.66 12.15
CA ASP A 157 12.76 18.61 12.25
C ASP A 157 11.35 19.13 11.92
N PRO A 158 10.42 18.23 11.52
CA PRO A 158 9.04 18.62 11.30
C PRO A 158 8.38 19.11 12.58
N VAL A 159 7.56 20.15 12.44
CA VAL A 159 6.64 20.65 13.45
C VAL A 159 5.32 19.89 13.31
N GLU A 160 4.73 19.49 14.43
CA GLU A 160 3.42 18.86 14.45
C GLU A 160 2.34 19.87 14.87
N TRP A 161 1.23 19.87 14.14
CA TRP A 161 0.07 20.71 14.41
C TRP A 161 -1.22 19.90 14.32
N ILE A 162 -2.10 20.11 15.29
CA ILE A 162 -3.44 19.55 15.30
C ILE A 162 -4.41 20.62 14.77
N LEU A 163 -5.26 20.24 13.81
CA LEU A 163 -6.23 21.14 13.21
C LEU A 163 -7.10 21.80 14.30
N GLY A 164 -7.14 23.13 14.27
CA GLY A 164 -7.92 23.93 15.22
C GLY A 164 -7.16 24.31 16.50
N GLU A 165 -6.01 23.72 16.78
CA GLU A 165 -5.18 24.14 17.91
C GLU A 165 -4.38 25.41 17.59
N ASP A 166 -4.06 26.17 18.64
CA ASP A 166 -3.19 27.35 18.58
C ASP A 166 -1.72 27.04 18.87
N THR A 167 -1.49 25.89 19.49
CA THR A 167 -0.17 25.38 19.79
C THR A 167 0.30 24.42 18.71
N VAL A 168 1.63 24.29 18.64
CA VAL A 168 2.31 23.29 17.82
C VAL A 168 3.31 22.56 18.71
N LEU A 169 3.67 21.35 18.33
CA LEU A 169 4.77 20.63 18.94
C LEU A 169 6.03 20.88 18.09
N VAL A 170 7.04 21.46 18.73
CA VAL A 170 8.35 21.75 18.13
C VAL A 170 9.41 21.03 18.96
N TYR A 171 10.40 20.43 18.28
CA TYR A 171 11.54 19.85 18.97
C TYR A 171 12.33 20.92 19.74
N GLY A 172 12.86 20.56 20.90
CA GLY A 172 13.49 21.53 21.82
C GLY A 172 14.60 22.38 21.20
N TRP A 173 15.40 21.79 20.29
CA TRP A 173 16.49 22.48 19.59
C TRP A 173 16.04 23.38 18.43
N ASP A 174 14.79 23.25 17.99
CA ASP A 174 14.19 24.07 16.94
C ASP A 174 13.31 25.20 17.52
N ILE A 175 13.17 25.29 18.85
CA ILE A 175 12.34 26.33 19.51
C ILE A 175 12.80 27.74 19.15
N ASP A 176 14.10 28.02 19.18
CA ASP A 176 14.63 29.36 18.88
C ASP A 176 14.41 29.71 17.40
N ALA A 177 14.68 28.76 16.50
CA ALA A 177 14.43 28.92 15.06
C ALA A 177 12.95 29.13 14.76
N TRP A 178 12.08 28.37 15.43
CA TRP A 178 10.62 28.48 15.31
C TRP A 178 10.12 29.86 15.76
N ASN A 179 10.57 30.32 16.93
CA ASN A 179 10.16 31.61 17.47
C ASN A 179 10.62 32.76 16.56
N ALA A 180 11.87 32.74 16.08
CA ALA A 180 12.40 33.73 15.14
C ALA A 180 11.63 33.74 13.82
N TRP A 181 11.28 32.56 13.28
CA TRP A 181 10.50 32.45 12.04
C TRP A 181 9.04 32.89 12.21
N ARG A 182 8.39 32.59 13.34
CA ARG A 182 6.99 32.94 13.60
C ARG A 182 6.75 34.38 14.05
N GLU A 183 7.75 35.07 14.56
CA GLU A 183 7.61 36.44 15.08
C GLU A 183 6.92 37.41 14.10
N PRO A 184 7.26 37.45 12.79
CA PRO A 184 6.58 38.32 11.82
C PRO A 184 5.10 37.99 11.62
N PHE A 185 4.73 36.71 11.77
CA PHE A 185 3.35 36.24 11.58
C PHE A 185 2.48 36.43 12.83
N ARG A 186 3.09 36.50 14.02
CA ARG A 186 2.38 36.81 15.27
C ARG A 186 1.91 38.26 15.35
N ALA A 187 2.68 39.20 14.80
CA ALA A 187 2.35 40.63 14.85
C ALA A 187 1.25 41.06 13.86
N ALA A 188 0.97 40.25 12.83
CA ALA A 188 -0.02 40.56 11.79
C ALA A 188 -1.43 40.02 12.08
N GLY A 189 -1.61 39.24 13.16
CA GLY A 189 -2.86 38.58 13.53
C GLY A 189 -3.54 39.16 14.77
N GLN A 190 -3.22 40.39 15.16
CA GLN A 190 -3.81 41.10 16.31
C GLN A 190 -4.62 42.32 15.85
#